data_AF-A0AAU7MMW5-F1
#
_entry.id   AF-A0AAU7MMW5-F1
#
_cell.length_a   1.000
_cell.length_b   1.000
_cell.length_c   1.000
_cell.angle_alpha   90.00
_cell.angle_beta   90.00
_cell.angle_gamma   90.00
#
_symmetry.space_group_name_H-M   'P 1'
#
loop_
_entity.id
_entity.type
_entity.pdbx_description
1 polymer ?
#
loop_
_entity_poly.entity_id
_entity_poly.type
_entity_poly.pdbx_seq_one_letter_code
_entity_poly.pdbx_strand_id
1 'polypeptide(L)'
;MPEPYPQSTLEGTVRIQSSGHLVLFSPVREINNEIRSESLARLPVTGEGRLYRIARDSSREEARDHYLGLLRQRNAQILFECSSIRCGRSNVWANQIFNQAVLYGRDATQDYLVAGTVAEDGSRWLTLVYTVTRGNLREYVWVEHLKVESGATIPGFGIGTSRVEGPIIVPWQGGMTYRFDWQATDRRRVTDLAREEGTAVVLVGYSVLETDESFAESMERARLATESLSEVLSKTGVSRNQQEIIVVGPAGVFSDPDRQGDRVEVIVITR
;
A
#
# COMPACT_ATOMS: atom_id res chain seq x y z
N MET A 1 -1.90 -17.53 8.90
CA MET A 1 -1.21 -18.31 7.84
C MET A 1 -2.21 -18.59 6.71
N PRO A 2 -1.90 -18.33 5.42
CA PRO A 2 -2.75 -18.78 4.31
C PRO A 2 -2.78 -20.31 4.17
N GLU A 3 -3.84 -20.82 3.56
CA GLU A 3 -3.95 -22.25 3.23
C GLU A 3 -2.88 -22.64 2.21
N PRO A 4 -2.16 -23.76 2.40
CA PRO A 4 -1.09 -24.17 1.49
C PRO A 4 -1.63 -24.48 0.10
N TYR A 5 -0.78 -24.31 -0.91
CA TYR A 5 -1.10 -24.73 -2.27
C TYR A 5 -1.35 -26.24 -2.32
N PRO A 6 -2.50 -26.74 -2.83
CA PRO A 6 -2.88 -28.15 -2.73
C PRO A 6 -1.89 -29.13 -3.36
N GLN A 7 -1.23 -28.75 -4.46
CA GLN A 7 -0.20 -29.58 -5.11
C GLN A 7 1.22 -29.30 -4.55
N SER A 8 1.32 -29.13 -3.24
CA SER A 8 2.61 -28.94 -2.56
C SER A 8 2.71 -29.76 -1.27
N THR A 9 3.93 -30.05 -0.83
CA THR A 9 4.22 -30.76 0.42
C THR A 9 5.07 -29.88 1.32
N LEU A 10 4.69 -29.76 2.59
CA LEU A 10 5.46 -29.02 3.60
C LEU A 10 6.79 -29.74 3.88
N GLU A 11 7.91 -29.05 3.64
CA GLU A 11 9.27 -29.57 3.86
C GLU A 11 9.86 -29.02 5.17
N GLY A 12 9.41 -27.84 5.63
CA GLY A 12 9.92 -27.25 6.86
C GLY A 12 9.15 -26.02 7.34
N THR A 13 9.27 -25.72 8.63
CA THR A 13 8.73 -24.52 9.27
C THR A 13 9.82 -23.87 10.12
N VAL A 14 9.93 -22.54 10.05
CA VAL A 14 10.88 -21.74 10.80
C VAL A 14 10.09 -20.72 11.61
N ARG A 15 10.32 -20.66 12.93
CA ARG A 15 9.76 -19.60 13.76
C ARG A 15 10.55 -18.31 13.52
N ILE A 16 9.86 -17.21 13.29
CA ILE A 16 10.46 -15.90 13.02
C ILE A 16 10.09 -14.96 14.18
N GLN A 17 11.11 -14.49 14.89
CA GLN A 17 10.99 -13.42 15.87
C GLN A 17 12.21 -12.52 15.70
N SER A 18 11.98 -11.29 15.26
CA SER A 18 13.04 -10.38 14.86
C SER A 18 12.61 -8.95 15.11
N SER A 19 13.50 -8.12 15.66
CA SER A 19 13.28 -6.68 15.82
C SER A 19 13.48 -5.89 14.51
N GLY A 20 13.95 -6.54 13.44
CA GLY A 20 14.34 -5.89 12.20
C GLY A 20 14.34 -6.84 11.00
N HIS A 21 13.26 -7.61 10.84
CA HIS A 21 13.06 -8.49 9.70
C HIS A 21 12.99 -7.69 8.41
N LEU A 22 13.83 -8.04 7.44
CA LEU A 22 13.95 -7.29 6.20
C LEU A 22 12.81 -7.66 5.26
N VAL A 23 12.00 -6.67 4.88
CA VAL A 23 10.93 -6.80 3.90
C VAL A 23 11.17 -5.82 2.78
N LEU A 24 11.15 -6.29 1.54
CA LEU A 24 11.28 -5.43 0.37
C LEU A 24 9.90 -5.12 -0.23
N PHE A 25 9.72 -3.89 -0.67
CA PHE A 25 8.52 -3.37 -1.32
C PHE A 25 8.82 -2.84 -2.73
N SER A 26 9.99 -3.19 -3.27
CA SER A 26 10.41 -2.92 -4.63
C SER A 26 11.48 -3.96 -5.04
N PRO A 27 11.90 -4.02 -6.33
CA PRO A 27 12.93 -4.97 -6.77
C PRO A 27 14.21 -4.90 -5.94
N VAL A 28 14.89 -6.04 -5.78
CA VAL A 28 16.20 -6.06 -5.10
C VAL A 28 17.33 -5.79 -6.08
N ARG A 29 18.27 -4.94 -5.65
CA ARG A 29 19.58 -4.78 -6.27
C ARG A 29 20.66 -5.08 -5.23
N GLU A 30 21.78 -5.61 -5.67
CA GLU A 30 22.95 -5.85 -4.83
C GLU A 30 24.09 -5.00 -5.37
N ILE A 31 24.63 -4.12 -4.53
CA ILE A 31 25.78 -3.27 -4.87
C ILE A 31 26.80 -3.44 -3.75
N ASN A 32 28.01 -3.90 -4.07
CA ASN A 32 29.09 -4.13 -3.11
C ASN A 32 28.68 -5.03 -1.93
N ASN A 33 27.94 -6.11 -2.19
CA ASN A 33 27.38 -7.04 -1.19
C ASN A 33 26.37 -6.41 -0.23
N GLU A 34 25.85 -5.22 -0.52
CA GLU A 34 24.76 -4.61 0.23
C GLU A 34 23.45 -4.69 -0.56
N ILE A 35 22.38 -5.07 0.15
CA ILE A 35 21.02 -5.04 -0.36
C ILE A 35 20.61 -3.58 -0.55
N ARG A 36 20.20 -3.23 -1.77
CA ARG A 36 19.58 -1.95 -2.11
C ARG A 36 18.23 -2.19 -2.77
N SER A 37 17.26 -1.37 -2.38
CA SER A 37 15.91 -1.37 -2.93
C SER A 37 15.38 0.06 -2.82
N GLU A 38 14.55 0.48 -3.76
CA GLU A 38 13.95 1.83 -3.74
C GLU A 38 12.98 1.98 -2.55
N SER A 39 12.32 0.88 -2.17
CA SER A 39 11.47 0.78 -1.00
C SER A 39 11.72 -0.53 -0.25
N LEU A 40 12.13 -0.43 1.01
CA LEU A 40 12.34 -1.54 1.95
C LEU A 40 12.08 -1.09 3.38
N ALA A 41 11.85 -2.04 4.28
CA ALA A 41 11.81 -1.78 5.72
C ALA A 41 12.43 -2.92 6.53
N ARG A 42 12.96 -2.58 7.71
CA ARG A 42 13.28 -3.55 8.75
C ARG A 42 12.21 -3.46 9.81
N LEU A 43 11.41 -4.52 9.94
CA LEU A 43 10.22 -4.51 10.76
C LEU A 43 10.38 -5.41 11.99
N PRO A 44 9.96 -4.95 13.17
CA PRO A 44 9.80 -5.82 14.32
C PRO A 44 8.60 -6.74 14.09
N VAL A 45 8.84 -8.05 14.08
CA VAL A 45 7.84 -9.06 13.73
C VAL A 45 7.92 -10.31 14.60
N THR A 46 6.78 -10.98 14.72
CA THR A 46 6.66 -12.35 15.24
C THR A 46 5.80 -13.18 14.30
N GLY A 47 6.16 -14.43 14.05
CA GLY A 47 5.41 -15.30 13.16
C GLY A 47 6.21 -16.54 12.77
N GLU A 48 5.96 -17.03 11.56
CA GLU A 48 6.65 -18.20 11.03
C GLU A 48 6.77 -18.13 9.51
N GLY A 49 7.79 -18.83 9.00
CA GLY A 49 8.01 -19.11 7.59
C GLY A 49 7.86 -20.60 7.31
N ARG A 50 7.25 -20.96 6.18
CA ARG A 50 7.03 -22.34 5.76
C ARG A 50 7.54 -22.58 4.35
N LEU A 51 8.31 -23.65 4.20
CA LEU A 51 8.82 -24.12 2.91
C LEU A 51 7.97 -25.27 2.41
N TYR A 52 7.48 -25.15 1.20
CA TYR A 52 6.79 -26.22 0.51
C TYR A 52 7.51 -26.58 -0.79
N ARG A 53 7.57 -27.87 -1.08
CA ARG A 53 7.98 -28.39 -2.39
C ARG A 53 6.75 -28.59 -3.26
N ILE A 54 6.76 -28.04 -4.46
CA ILE A 54 5.67 -28.17 -5.44
C ILE A 54 5.79 -29.53 -6.13
N ALA A 55 4.64 -30.15 -6.42
CA ALA A 55 4.55 -31.41 -7.14
C ALA A 55 5.08 -31.26 -8.58
N ARG A 56 5.53 -32.36 -9.19
CA ARG A 56 6.17 -32.31 -10.52
C ARG A 56 5.19 -32.06 -11.68
N ASP A 57 3.92 -32.31 -11.43
CA ASP A 57 2.78 -32.15 -12.34
C ASP A 57 2.06 -30.81 -12.13
N SER A 58 2.75 -29.86 -11.50
CA SER A 58 2.27 -28.51 -11.18
C SER A 58 3.41 -27.50 -11.35
N SER A 59 3.13 -26.22 -11.16
CA SER A 59 4.05 -25.11 -11.41
C SER A 59 4.13 -24.09 -10.28
N ARG A 60 5.25 -23.37 -10.22
CA ARG A 60 5.46 -22.22 -9.33
C ARG A 60 4.46 -21.09 -9.63
N GLU A 61 4.08 -20.91 -10.89
CA GLU A 61 3.11 -19.89 -11.32
C GLU A 61 1.73 -20.19 -10.74
N GLU A 62 1.27 -21.45 -10.82
CA GLU A 62 0.01 -21.87 -10.20
C GLU A 62 0.04 -21.70 -8.67
N ALA A 63 1.16 -22.05 -8.03
CA ALA A 63 1.33 -21.84 -6.60
C ALA A 63 1.27 -20.34 -6.24
N ARG A 64 1.95 -19.46 -7.01
CA ARG A 64 1.88 -18.01 -6.82
C ARG A 64 0.45 -17.51 -6.94
N ASP A 65 -0.25 -17.91 -8.00
CA ASP A 65 -1.60 -17.43 -8.30
C ASP A 65 -2.62 -17.92 -7.25
N HIS A 66 -2.42 -19.12 -6.69
CA HIS A 66 -3.17 -19.61 -5.52
C HIS A 66 -3.04 -18.66 -4.34
N TYR A 67 -1.81 -18.32 -3.92
CA TYR A 67 -1.62 -17.43 -2.78
C TYR A 67 -2.12 -16.00 -3.06
N LEU A 68 -1.90 -15.49 -4.27
CA LEU A 68 -2.44 -14.19 -4.68
C LEU A 68 -3.96 -14.17 -4.62
N GLY A 69 -4.63 -15.24 -5.06
CA GLY A 69 -6.07 -15.43 -4.97
C GLY A 69 -6.56 -15.42 -3.52
N LEU A 70 -5.92 -16.19 -2.64
CA LEU A 70 -6.25 -16.22 -1.20
C LEU A 70 -6.10 -14.84 -0.54
N LEU A 71 -5.04 -14.10 -0.89
CA LEU A 71 -4.80 -12.76 -0.36
C LEU A 71 -5.87 -11.79 -0.83
N ARG A 72 -6.24 -11.81 -2.11
CA ARG A 72 -7.32 -10.98 -2.67
C ARG A 72 -8.68 -11.29 -2.03
N GLN A 73 -9.01 -12.56 -1.83
CA GLN A 73 -10.26 -12.97 -1.17
C GLN A 73 -10.36 -12.46 0.26
N ARG A 74 -9.23 -12.26 0.94
CA ARG A 74 -9.15 -11.72 2.30
C ARG A 74 -9.00 -10.20 2.34
N ASN A 75 -9.24 -9.52 1.22
CA ASN A 75 -9.04 -8.07 1.06
C ASN A 75 -7.65 -7.61 1.53
N ALA A 76 -6.63 -8.46 1.37
CA ALA A 76 -5.26 -8.06 1.67
C ALA A 76 -4.78 -7.04 0.63
N GLN A 77 -4.12 -5.99 1.11
CA GLN A 77 -3.50 -5.00 0.24
C GLN A 77 -2.21 -5.56 -0.33
N ILE A 78 -2.11 -5.67 -1.66
CA ILE A 78 -0.87 -6.07 -2.32
C ILE A 78 0.08 -4.87 -2.30
N LEU A 79 1.22 -5.03 -1.61
CA LEU A 79 2.16 -3.94 -1.37
C LEU A 79 3.25 -3.91 -2.44
N PHE A 80 3.66 -5.10 -2.91
CA PHE A 80 4.60 -5.24 -4.01
C PHE A 80 4.55 -6.64 -4.59
N GLU A 81 4.75 -6.75 -5.91
CA GLU A 81 4.97 -8.00 -6.60
C GLU A 81 6.01 -7.85 -7.71
N CYS A 82 6.75 -8.92 -7.96
CA CYS A 82 7.64 -9.04 -9.10
C CYS A 82 7.64 -10.46 -9.65
N SER A 83 8.09 -10.58 -10.89
CA SER A 83 8.27 -11.87 -11.56
C SER A 83 9.54 -11.90 -12.39
N SER A 84 10.11 -13.09 -12.49
CA SER A 84 11.32 -13.37 -13.26
C SER A 84 12.47 -12.44 -12.83
N ILE A 85 13.28 -12.02 -13.80
CA ILE A 85 14.46 -11.15 -13.59
C ILE A 85 14.12 -9.80 -12.94
N ARG A 86 12.85 -9.36 -13.00
CA ARG A 86 12.42 -8.10 -12.37
C ARG A 86 12.47 -8.16 -10.84
N CYS A 87 12.56 -9.36 -10.27
CA CYS A 87 12.78 -9.53 -8.84
C CYS A 87 14.21 -9.24 -8.41
N GLY A 88 15.18 -9.18 -9.33
CA GLY A 88 16.61 -9.11 -9.02
C GLY A 88 17.24 -10.51 -8.90
N ARG A 89 18.34 -10.63 -8.15
CA ARG A 89 19.10 -11.89 -8.05
C ARG A 89 18.45 -12.86 -7.06
N SER A 90 18.14 -14.08 -7.49
CA SER A 90 17.57 -15.14 -6.65
C SER A 90 18.49 -15.51 -5.48
N ASN A 91 19.81 -15.44 -5.66
CA ASN A 91 20.78 -15.67 -4.59
C ASN A 91 20.61 -14.70 -3.40
N VAL A 92 20.26 -13.44 -3.67
CA VAL A 92 20.06 -12.43 -2.62
C VAL A 92 18.79 -12.75 -1.83
N TRP A 93 17.71 -13.09 -2.52
CA TRP A 93 16.47 -13.56 -1.89
C TRP A 93 16.70 -14.77 -0.99
N ALA A 94 17.34 -15.81 -1.53
CA ALA A 94 17.58 -17.06 -0.81
C ALA A 94 18.48 -16.86 0.41
N ASN A 95 19.64 -16.22 0.26
CA ASN A 95 20.68 -16.26 1.28
C ASN A 95 20.73 -15.02 2.19
N GLN A 96 20.28 -13.86 1.71
CA GLN A 96 20.39 -12.62 2.48
C GLN A 96 19.04 -12.10 3.02
N ILE A 97 17.93 -12.37 2.30
CA ILE A 97 16.60 -11.92 2.70
C ILE A 97 15.90 -12.99 3.54
N PHE A 98 15.70 -14.20 3.00
CA PHE A 98 14.99 -15.28 3.70
C PHE A 98 15.91 -16.21 4.50
N ASN A 99 17.21 -16.19 4.22
CA ASN A 99 18.20 -17.10 4.80
C ASN A 99 17.79 -18.60 4.66
N GLN A 100 17.24 -18.95 3.50
CA GLN A 100 16.85 -20.30 3.09
C GLN A 100 17.57 -20.67 1.79
N ALA A 101 18.74 -21.32 1.90
CA ALA A 101 19.58 -21.68 0.74
C ALA A 101 18.87 -22.57 -0.30
N VAL A 102 17.85 -23.33 0.12
CA VAL A 102 17.01 -24.13 -0.78
C VAL A 102 16.25 -23.28 -1.80
N LEU A 103 16.00 -22.00 -1.51
CA LEU A 103 15.33 -21.06 -2.40
C LEU A 103 16.24 -20.52 -3.50
N TYR A 104 17.52 -20.88 -3.51
CA TYR A 104 18.41 -20.46 -4.59
C TYR A 104 18.10 -21.21 -5.89
N GLY A 105 17.65 -20.46 -6.89
CA GLY A 105 17.33 -20.94 -8.23
C GLY A 105 17.75 -19.96 -9.33
N ARG A 106 17.08 -20.04 -10.49
CA ARG A 106 17.40 -19.17 -11.63
C ARG A 106 16.66 -17.84 -11.50
N ASP A 107 17.35 -16.74 -11.80
CA ASP A 107 16.77 -15.40 -11.71
C ASP A 107 15.53 -15.22 -12.60
N ALA A 108 15.48 -15.94 -13.73
CA ALA A 108 14.36 -15.88 -14.67
C ALA A 108 13.10 -16.64 -14.21
N THR A 109 13.22 -17.50 -13.19
CA THR A 109 12.15 -18.39 -12.71
C THR A 109 11.97 -18.23 -11.20
N GLN A 110 11.67 -17.00 -10.79
CA GLN A 110 11.33 -16.63 -9.43
C GLN A 110 10.20 -15.61 -9.41
N ASP A 111 9.37 -15.62 -8.37
CA ASP A 111 8.40 -14.55 -8.11
C ASP A 111 8.46 -14.18 -6.63
N TYR A 112 8.15 -12.92 -6.34
CA TYR A 112 7.96 -12.45 -4.98
C TYR A 112 6.67 -11.64 -4.89
N LEU A 113 5.97 -11.80 -3.78
CA LEU A 113 4.75 -11.08 -3.43
C LEU A 113 4.81 -10.74 -1.95
N VAL A 114 4.43 -9.51 -1.60
CA VAL A 114 4.17 -9.11 -0.23
C VAL A 114 2.82 -8.40 -0.14
N ALA A 115 2.02 -8.82 0.83
CA ALA A 115 0.71 -8.27 1.10
C ALA A 115 0.53 -7.97 2.59
N GLY A 116 -0.19 -6.88 2.87
CA GLY A 116 -0.60 -6.50 4.21
C GLY A 116 -2.07 -6.80 4.46
N THR A 117 -2.40 -7.26 5.66
CA THR A 117 -3.78 -7.41 6.13
C THR A 117 -3.91 -6.94 7.57
N VAL A 118 -5.12 -6.56 7.95
CA VAL A 118 -5.47 -6.15 9.31
C VAL A 118 -6.49 -7.15 9.82
N ALA A 119 -6.15 -7.80 10.94
CA ALA A 119 -7.05 -8.71 11.62
C ALA A 119 -8.12 -7.92 12.40
N GLU A 120 -9.19 -8.60 12.80
CA GLU A 120 -10.32 -7.99 13.53
C GLU A 120 -9.88 -7.32 14.85
N ASP A 121 -8.81 -7.82 15.47
CA ASP A 121 -8.21 -7.24 16.69
C ASP A 121 -7.31 -6.01 16.41
N GLY A 122 -7.29 -5.51 15.17
CA GLY A 122 -6.42 -4.43 14.71
C GLY A 122 -4.96 -4.83 14.50
N SER A 123 -4.60 -6.10 14.74
CA SER A 123 -3.25 -6.59 14.51
C SER A 123 -2.91 -6.53 13.02
N ARG A 124 -1.75 -5.98 12.71
CA ARG A 124 -1.23 -5.89 11.33
C ARG A 124 -0.39 -7.11 11.01
N TRP A 125 -0.68 -7.72 9.88
CA TRP A 125 0.02 -8.91 9.39
C TRP A 125 0.59 -8.67 8.00
N LEU A 126 1.81 -9.13 7.79
CA LEU A 126 2.42 -9.25 6.48
C LEU A 126 2.44 -10.72 6.06
N THR A 127 2.10 -10.97 4.81
CA THR A 127 2.29 -12.27 4.17
C THR A 127 3.24 -12.10 2.99
N LEU A 128 4.40 -12.77 3.07
CA LEU A 128 5.40 -12.79 2.01
C LEU A 128 5.35 -14.15 1.34
N VAL A 129 5.37 -14.18 0.01
CA VAL A 129 5.38 -15.40 -0.79
C VAL A 129 6.50 -15.29 -1.80
N TYR A 130 7.39 -16.28 -1.82
CA TYR A 130 8.46 -16.39 -2.80
C TYR A 130 8.40 -17.76 -3.48
N THR A 131 8.30 -17.77 -4.80
CA THR A 131 8.33 -19.01 -5.59
C THR A 131 9.59 -19.08 -6.42
N VAL A 132 10.14 -20.27 -6.63
CA VAL A 132 11.38 -20.43 -7.40
C VAL A 132 11.51 -21.81 -8.03
N THR A 133 12.03 -21.86 -9.26
CA THR A 133 12.52 -23.09 -9.90
C THR A 133 14.04 -23.17 -9.74
N ARG A 134 14.51 -24.23 -9.10
CA ARG A 134 15.95 -24.48 -8.92
C ARG A 134 16.59 -25.02 -10.21
N GLY A 135 17.93 -25.00 -10.26
CA GLY A 135 18.69 -25.55 -11.39
C GLY A 135 18.42 -27.04 -11.68
N ASN A 136 17.98 -27.81 -10.67
CA ASN A 136 17.56 -29.21 -10.81
C ASN A 136 16.07 -29.39 -11.12
N LEU A 137 15.38 -28.32 -11.55
CA LEU A 137 13.96 -28.29 -11.92
C LEU A 137 12.98 -28.58 -10.77
N ARG A 138 13.45 -28.61 -9.52
CA ARG A 138 12.54 -28.65 -8.37
C ARG A 138 12.02 -27.24 -8.10
N GLU A 139 10.74 -27.16 -7.81
CA GLU A 139 10.06 -25.91 -7.52
C GLU A 139 9.62 -25.84 -6.06
N TYR A 140 9.76 -24.65 -5.49
CA TYR A 140 9.45 -24.40 -4.09
C TYR A 140 8.63 -23.14 -3.94
N VAL A 141 7.86 -23.09 -2.87
CA VAL A 141 7.27 -21.86 -2.36
C VAL A 141 7.65 -21.67 -0.89
N TRP A 142 8.11 -20.47 -0.59
CA TRP A 142 8.35 -19.98 0.76
C TRP A 142 7.23 -19.01 1.13
N VAL A 143 6.59 -19.24 2.27
CA VAL A 143 5.52 -18.39 2.78
C VAL A 143 5.86 -17.93 4.18
N GLU A 144 6.03 -16.64 4.39
CA GLU A 144 6.10 -16.05 5.72
C GLU A 144 4.79 -15.39 6.07
N HIS A 145 4.34 -15.57 7.32
CA HIS A 145 3.18 -14.89 7.85
C HIS A 145 3.54 -14.27 9.20
N LEU A 146 3.62 -12.95 9.20
CA LEU A 146 4.33 -12.17 10.21
C LEU A 146 3.40 -11.14 10.81
N LYS A 147 3.17 -11.21 12.12
CA LYS A 147 2.55 -10.14 12.90
C LYS A 147 3.58 -9.04 13.09
N VAL A 148 3.25 -7.82 12.70
CA VAL A 148 4.12 -6.65 12.87
C VAL A 148 3.80 -6.00 14.22
N GLU A 149 4.83 -5.64 14.99
CA GLU A 149 4.62 -4.93 16.26
C GLU A 149 3.90 -3.58 16.04
N SER A 150 3.13 -3.18 17.05
CA SER A 150 2.38 -1.93 17.03
C SER A 150 3.34 -0.74 16.89
N GLY A 151 2.96 0.25 16.08
CA GLY A 151 3.75 1.48 15.87
C GLY A 151 4.82 1.42 14.77
N ALA A 152 5.19 0.24 14.26
CA ALA A 152 6.11 0.16 13.13
C ALA A 152 5.45 0.62 11.82
N THR A 153 6.07 1.51 11.05
CA THR A 153 5.55 1.94 9.74
C THR A 153 5.88 0.92 8.67
N ILE A 154 4.88 0.51 7.88
CA ILE A 154 5.04 -0.45 6.78
C ILE A 154 4.88 0.33 5.46
N PRO A 155 5.90 0.42 4.61
CA PRO A 155 5.82 1.11 3.32
C PRO A 155 4.65 0.62 2.46
N GLY A 156 3.89 1.55 1.90
CA GLY A 156 2.74 1.25 1.05
C GLY A 156 1.55 0.64 1.79
N PHE A 157 1.66 0.27 3.06
CA PHE A 157 0.58 -0.32 3.84
C PHE A 157 0.07 0.71 4.85
N GLY A 158 -1.05 1.32 4.48
CA GLY A 158 -1.80 2.17 5.40
C GLY A 158 -2.20 1.36 6.63
N ILE A 159 -1.99 1.93 7.82
CA ILE A 159 -2.42 1.31 9.06
C ILE A 159 -3.94 1.22 8.98
N GLY A 160 -4.53 0.03 8.89
CA GLY A 160 -5.95 -0.19 9.22
C GLY A 160 -6.22 -0.06 10.72
N THR A 161 -5.72 1.01 11.32
CA THR A 161 -6.40 1.78 12.35
C THR A 161 -6.71 3.15 11.76
N SER A 162 -6.97 3.23 10.44
CA SER A 162 -7.07 4.49 9.74
C SER A 162 -8.39 5.13 10.09
N ARG A 163 -8.41 5.77 11.26
CA ARG A 163 -9.25 6.92 11.48
C ARG A 163 -9.22 7.80 10.23
N VAL A 164 -8.06 7.93 9.61
CA VAL A 164 -7.80 8.77 8.44
C VAL A 164 -8.01 8.03 7.10
N GLU A 165 -9.15 8.20 6.45
CA GLU A 165 -9.47 7.75 5.09
C GLU A 165 -9.20 8.86 4.05
N GLY A 166 -8.49 8.57 2.97
CA GLY A 166 -8.18 9.54 1.90
C GLY A 166 -6.68 9.60 1.54
N PRO A 167 -6.22 10.63 0.79
CA PRO A 167 -7.02 11.72 0.24
C PRO A 167 -7.83 11.28 -0.99
N ILE A 168 -9.07 11.73 -1.06
CA ILE A 168 -9.83 11.77 -2.32
C ILE A 168 -9.45 13.08 -2.99
N ILE A 169 -8.87 12.99 -4.18
CA ILE A 169 -8.44 14.14 -4.94
C ILE A 169 -9.63 14.65 -5.75
N VAL A 170 -10.01 15.91 -5.52
CA VAL A 170 -11.09 16.57 -6.24
C VAL A 170 -10.50 17.76 -7.01
N PRO A 171 -10.12 17.56 -8.28
CA PRO A 171 -9.67 18.66 -9.13
C PRO A 171 -10.77 19.70 -9.28
N TRP A 172 -10.39 20.97 -9.39
CA TRP A 172 -11.32 22.04 -9.67
C TRP A 172 -10.82 22.98 -10.76
N GLN A 173 -11.77 23.68 -11.35
CA GLN A 173 -11.52 24.70 -12.37
C GLN A 173 -12.42 25.90 -12.13
N GLY A 174 -11.95 27.07 -12.52
CA GLY A 174 -12.68 28.34 -12.46
C GLY A 174 -12.03 29.36 -11.53
N GLY A 175 -12.73 30.50 -11.36
CA GLY A 175 -12.27 31.60 -10.51
C GLY A 175 -13.40 32.50 -9.98
N MET A 176 -14.58 32.44 -10.61
CA MET A 176 -15.80 33.11 -10.11
C MET A 176 -16.91 32.10 -9.79
N THR A 177 -17.00 31.02 -10.57
CA THR A 177 -17.77 29.82 -10.24
C THR A 177 -16.84 28.61 -10.33
N TYR A 178 -16.89 27.75 -9.32
CA TYR A 178 -16.02 26.58 -9.24
C TYR A 178 -16.73 25.34 -9.77
N ARG A 179 -16.05 24.60 -10.63
CA ARG A 179 -16.47 23.29 -11.10
C ARG A 179 -15.54 22.23 -10.54
N PHE A 180 -16.11 21.28 -9.81
CA PHE A 180 -15.38 20.17 -9.19
C PHE A 180 -15.50 18.91 -10.03
N ASP A 181 -14.37 18.30 -10.38
CA ASP A 181 -14.34 16.94 -10.91
C ASP A 181 -14.41 15.95 -9.74
N TRP A 182 -15.63 15.76 -9.24
CA TRP A 182 -15.89 14.85 -8.13
C TRP A 182 -16.76 13.68 -8.59
N GLN A 183 -16.19 12.48 -8.56
CA GLN A 183 -16.89 11.27 -8.93
C GLN A 183 -18.03 10.94 -7.94
N ALA A 184 -19.15 10.43 -8.47
CA ALA A 184 -20.30 10.08 -7.66
C ALA A 184 -20.04 8.91 -6.69
N THR A 185 -19.08 8.04 -7.00
CA THR A 185 -18.59 6.97 -6.13
C THR A 185 -17.88 7.55 -4.91
N ASP A 186 -16.97 8.50 -5.13
CA ASP A 186 -16.19 9.12 -4.06
C ASP A 186 -17.05 10.00 -3.15
N ARG A 187 -18.00 10.76 -3.73
CA ARG A 187 -19.00 11.50 -2.93
C ARG A 187 -19.76 10.60 -1.99
N ARG A 188 -20.29 9.48 -2.51
CA ARG A 188 -21.03 8.50 -1.69
C ARG A 188 -20.16 7.95 -0.57
N ARG A 189 -18.92 7.58 -0.89
CA ARG A 189 -17.96 7.09 0.10
C ARG A 189 -17.74 8.10 1.23
N VAL A 190 -17.48 9.37 0.93
CA VAL A 190 -17.32 10.42 1.96
C VAL A 190 -18.59 10.57 2.80
N THR A 191 -19.76 10.62 2.16
CA THR A 191 -21.03 10.76 2.88
C THR A 191 -21.35 9.57 3.78
N ASP A 192 -20.98 8.35 3.37
CA ASP A 192 -21.20 7.14 4.17
C ASP A 192 -20.27 7.11 5.39
N LEU A 193 -18.99 7.45 5.21
CA LEU A 193 -18.02 7.52 6.32
C LEU A 193 -18.38 8.64 7.32
N ALA A 194 -18.89 9.77 6.85
CA ALA A 194 -19.28 10.90 7.69
C ALA A 194 -20.50 10.63 8.59
N ARG A 195 -21.24 9.54 8.37
CA ARG A 195 -22.38 9.13 9.22
C ARG A 195 -21.96 8.64 10.60
N GLU A 196 -20.72 8.19 10.75
CA GLU A 196 -20.20 7.72 12.02
C GLU A 196 -20.02 8.90 13.00
N GLU A 197 -20.46 8.71 14.24
CA GLU A 197 -20.44 9.75 15.25
C GLU A 197 -19.01 10.09 15.68
N GLY A 198 -18.67 11.38 15.65
CA GLY A 198 -17.32 11.85 15.97
C GLY A 198 -16.33 11.84 14.79
N THR A 199 -16.80 11.51 13.58
CA THR A 199 -16.01 11.66 12.35
C THR A 199 -15.85 13.12 11.96
N ALA A 200 -14.62 13.50 11.60
CA ALA A 200 -14.28 14.78 10.98
C ALA A 200 -13.99 14.61 9.48
N VAL A 201 -14.30 15.61 8.66
CA VAL A 201 -14.03 15.64 7.22
C VAL A 201 -13.15 16.85 6.93
N VAL A 202 -11.87 16.61 6.69
CA VAL A 202 -10.87 17.65 6.43
C VAL A 202 -10.79 17.91 4.92
N LEU A 203 -10.88 19.18 4.55
CA LEU A 203 -10.75 19.70 3.20
C LEU A 203 -9.45 20.49 3.09
N VAL A 204 -8.52 20.01 2.27
CA VAL A 204 -7.24 20.67 2.07
C VAL A 204 -7.19 21.30 0.68
N GLY A 205 -7.17 22.63 0.64
CA GLY A 205 -7.22 23.44 -0.58
C GLY A 205 -5.85 23.73 -1.17
N TYR A 206 -5.69 23.43 -2.46
CA TYR A 206 -4.50 23.71 -3.26
C TYR A 206 -4.83 24.53 -4.49
N SER A 207 -3.88 25.35 -4.91
CA SER A 207 -3.91 26.08 -6.18
C SER A 207 -2.52 26.03 -6.84
N VAL A 208 -2.48 26.24 -8.15
CA VAL A 208 -1.24 26.56 -8.88
C VAL A 208 -1.00 28.06 -8.80
N LEU A 209 0.25 28.48 -8.66
CA LEU A 209 0.62 29.89 -8.81
C LEU A 209 0.70 30.23 -10.30
N GLU A 210 -0.26 31.03 -10.80
CA GLU A 210 -0.26 31.47 -12.19
C GLU A 210 0.80 32.56 -12.45
N THR A 211 1.21 32.74 -13.70
CA THR A 211 2.33 33.64 -14.09
C THR A 211 2.12 35.09 -13.67
N ASP A 212 0.88 35.57 -13.70
CA ASP A 212 0.50 36.96 -13.38
C ASP A 212 -0.24 37.09 -12.05
N GLU A 213 -0.16 36.06 -11.19
CA GLU A 213 -0.88 35.98 -9.91
C GLU A 213 0.11 36.10 -8.73
N SER A 214 -0.25 36.88 -7.71
CA SER A 214 0.51 36.93 -6.46
C SER A 214 0.23 35.71 -5.57
N PHE A 215 1.17 35.40 -4.67
CA PHE A 215 0.96 34.34 -3.68
C PHE A 215 -0.34 34.54 -2.86
N ALA A 216 -0.66 35.79 -2.49
CA ALA A 216 -1.86 36.11 -1.73
C ALA A 216 -3.15 35.86 -2.53
N GLU A 217 -3.16 36.21 -3.82
CA GLU A 217 -4.30 35.94 -4.72
C GLU A 217 -4.49 34.43 -4.93
N SER A 218 -3.41 33.68 -5.11
CA SER A 218 -3.47 32.22 -5.25
C SER A 218 -3.99 31.54 -3.98
N MET A 219 -3.53 31.97 -2.80
CA MET A 219 -4.04 31.50 -1.50
C MET A 219 -5.53 31.79 -1.34
N GLU A 220 -5.97 32.97 -1.74
CA GLU A 220 -7.37 33.38 -1.67
C GLU A 220 -8.26 32.56 -2.62
N ARG A 221 -7.78 32.29 -3.84
CA ARG A 221 -8.47 31.43 -4.80
C ARG A 221 -8.63 29.99 -4.29
N ALA A 222 -7.57 29.41 -3.72
CA ALA A 222 -7.63 28.09 -3.08
C ALA A 222 -8.64 28.06 -1.91
N ARG A 223 -8.69 29.12 -1.10
CA ARG A 223 -9.66 29.26 0.01
C ARG A 223 -11.09 29.27 -0.51
N LEU A 224 -11.40 30.14 -1.48
CA LEU A 224 -12.75 30.27 -2.07
C LEU A 224 -13.22 28.98 -2.75
N ALA A 225 -12.32 28.28 -3.45
CA ALA A 225 -12.61 26.97 -4.04
C ALA A 225 -12.95 25.93 -2.96
N THR A 226 -12.16 25.89 -1.88
CA THR A 226 -12.35 24.92 -0.79
C THR A 226 -13.64 25.19 -0.01
N GLU A 227 -13.96 26.46 0.25
CA GLU A 227 -15.23 26.86 0.88
C GLU A 227 -16.44 26.49 0.01
N SER A 228 -16.32 26.63 -1.31
CA SER A 228 -17.35 26.22 -2.26
C SER A 228 -17.57 24.71 -2.24
N LEU A 229 -16.50 23.90 -2.14
CA LEU A 229 -16.64 22.45 -1.99
C LEU A 229 -17.30 22.06 -0.66
N SER A 230 -16.98 22.79 0.41
CA SER A 230 -17.60 22.59 1.73
C SER A 230 -19.12 22.86 1.69
N GLU A 231 -19.58 23.84 0.91
CA GLU A 231 -21.01 24.05 0.66
C GLU A 231 -21.67 22.89 -0.11
N VAL A 232 -20.97 22.36 -1.11
CA VAL A 232 -21.44 21.17 -1.84
C VAL A 232 -21.60 20.00 -0.88
N LEU A 233 -20.61 19.72 -0.04
CA LEU A 233 -20.65 18.66 0.97
C LEU A 233 -21.82 18.81 1.96
N SER A 234 -22.06 20.05 2.39
CA SER A 234 -23.15 20.39 3.30
C SER A 234 -24.51 20.05 2.68
N LYS A 235 -24.69 20.34 1.39
CA LYS A 235 -25.92 20.02 0.65
C LYS A 235 -26.06 18.51 0.38
N THR A 236 -24.98 17.74 0.41
CA THR A 236 -24.98 16.29 0.19
C THR A 236 -24.99 15.46 1.47
N GLY A 237 -25.10 16.09 2.64
CA GLY A 237 -25.35 15.39 3.91
C GLY A 237 -24.17 15.33 4.90
N VAL A 238 -23.05 16.01 4.62
CA VAL A 238 -21.94 16.14 5.58
C VAL A 238 -22.06 17.48 6.31
N SER A 239 -22.32 17.50 7.61
CA SER A 239 -22.54 18.74 8.36
C SER A 239 -21.30 19.65 8.37
N ARG A 240 -21.48 20.99 8.31
CA ARG A 240 -20.38 21.96 8.47
C ARG A 240 -19.62 21.79 9.79
N ASN A 241 -20.31 21.37 10.86
CA ASN A 241 -19.67 21.17 12.17
C ASN A 241 -18.72 19.96 12.20
N GLN A 242 -18.83 19.07 11.22
CA GLN A 242 -17.92 17.94 11.06
C GLN A 242 -16.79 18.27 10.08
N GLN A 243 -16.78 19.45 9.46
CA GLN A 243 -15.83 19.81 8.41
C GLN A 243 -14.73 20.72 8.95
N GLU A 244 -13.49 20.45 8.55
CA GLU A 244 -12.31 21.27 8.85
C GLU A 244 -11.67 21.73 7.53
N ILE A 245 -11.32 23.01 7.41
CA ILE A 245 -10.73 23.58 6.20
C ILE A 245 -9.28 23.97 6.47
N ILE A 246 -8.37 23.47 5.63
CA ILE A 246 -6.94 23.82 5.65
C ILE A 246 -6.59 24.35 4.26
N VAL A 247 -5.99 25.54 4.17
CA VAL A 247 -5.59 26.12 2.87
C VAL A 247 -4.07 26.09 2.77
N VAL A 248 -3.56 25.38 1.77
CA VAL A 248 -2.13 25.31 1.44
C VAL A 248 -1.80 26.22 0.26
N GLY A 249 -2.75 26.42 -0.66
CA GLY A 249 -2.57 27.20 -1.88
C GLY A 249 -1.41 26.66 -2.73
N PRO A 250 -0.53 27.53 -3.26
CA PRO A 250 0.56 27.10 -4.15
C PRO A 250 1.81 26.59 -3.41
N ALA A 251 1.83 26.60 -2.07
CA ALA A 251 2.98 26.15 -1.29
C ALA A 251 3.15 24.62 -1.27
N GLY A 252 2.13 23.86 -1.72
CA GLY A 252 2.15 22.40 -1.75
C GLY A 252 2.77 21.86 -3.04
N VAL A 253 4.06 21.54 -3.02
CA VAL A 253 4.76 20.93 -4.16
C VAL A 253 4.83 19.42 -3.98
N PHE A 254 4.31 18.66 -4.95
CA PHE A 254 4.27 17.20 -4.94
C PHE A 254 4.91 16.64 -6.21
N SER A 255 5.44 15.42 -6.15
CA SER A 255 5.98 14.70 -7.32
C SER A 255 4.95 13.77 -7.99
N ASP A 256 3.83 13.54 -7.32
CA ASP A 256 2.75 12.68 -7.79
C ASP A 256 1.94 13.38 -8.91
N PRO A 257 1.81 12.78 -10.12
CA PRO A 257 1.05 13.35 -11.22
C PRO A 257 -0.43 13.64 -10.91
N ASP A 258 -1.06 12.79 -10.09
CA ASP A 258 -2.49 12.94 -9.77
C ASP A 258 -2.73 14.06 -8.75
N ARG A 259 -1.66 14.50 -8.06
CA ARG A 259 -1.66 15.62 -7.09
C ARG A 259 -1.06 16.89 -7.67
N GLN A 260 -1.05 17.02 -9.00
CA GLN A 260 -0.72 18.27 -9.67
C GLN A 260 -1.97 19.14 -9.86
N GLY A 261 -1.78 20.45 -9.97
CA GLY A 261 -2.86 21.36 -10.33
C GLY A 261 -3.75 21.82 -9.17
N ASP A 262 -4.75 22.61 -9.55
CA ASP A 262 -5.84 23.13 -8.71
C ASP A 262 -6.74 21.98 -8.23
N ARG A 263 -6.77 21.76 -6.91
CA ARG A 263 -7.56 20.66 -6.31
C ARG A 263 -7.92 20.92 -4.87
N VAL A 264 -8.91 20.17 -4.38
CA VAL A 264 -9.16 19.99 -2.95
C VAL A 264 -8.95 18.52 -2.63
N GLU A 265 -8.15 18.23 -1.61
CA GLU A 265 -7.97 16.89 -1.09
C GLU A 265 -8.93 16.68 0.09
N VAL A 266 -9.78 15.65 0.00
CA VAL A 266 -10.76 15.32 1.04
C VAL A 266 -10.25 14.13 1.86
N ILE A 267 -10.12 14.34 3.17
CA ILE A 267 -9.69 13.33 4.13
C ILE A 267 -10.79 13.16 5.17
N VAL A 268 -11.17 11.93 5.49
CA VAL A 268 -12.16 11.64 6.54
C VAL A 268 -11.42 11.05 7.74
N ILE A 269 -11.63 11.60 8.92
CA ILE A 269 -11.02 11.18 10.18
C ILE A 269 -12.11 10.62 11.10
N THR A 270 -12.35 9.31 11.07
CA THR A 270 -13.24 8.60 12.00
C THR A 270 -12.66 8.57 13.42
N ARG A 271 -13.45 8.17 14.41
CA ARG A 271 -13.09 8.24 15.84
C ARG A 271 -12.26 7.05 16.32
#